data_AF-A0A522VDE0-F1
#
_entry.id   AF-A0A522VDE0-F1
#
_cell.length_a   1.000
_cell.length_b   1.000
_cell.length_c   1.000
_cell.angle_alpha   90.00
_cell.angle_beta   90.00
_cell.angle_gamma   90.00
#
_symmetry.space_group_name_H-M   'P 1'
#
loop_
_entity.id
_entity.type
_entity.pdbx_description
1 polymer ?
#
loop_
_entity_poly.entity_id
_entity_poly.type
_entity_poly.pdbx_seq_one_letter_code
_entity_poly.pdbx_strand_id
1 'polypeptide(L)'
;MLSLQGLQMLATEARGIIERWQAALDALQHAIQRLKKVNAKYPDVMLEEIAERRHKALAVIGDKERRLKQIAQIALDQEKYWADAAFLLSRQRFDDDIAKDSLIRACWLAELTVMPASTFNLIVQNALEESAQALLWQCVLANRQRSEKADELDLAVLMIPQRAEALDAIAQIGGLAELGTELCAQLRDTSLP
;
A
#
# COMPACT_ATOMS: atom_id res chain seq x y z
N MET A 1 -0.76 12.51 -1.12
CA MET A 1 -0.51 11.38 -0.20
C MET A 1 -1.81 11.05 0.52
N LEU A 2 -2.30 9.82 0.39
CA LEU A 2 -3.46 9.31 1.12
C LEU A 2 -3.13 9.14 2.62
N SER A 3 -4.12 9.31 3.49
CA SER A 3 -4.00 8.95 4.90
C SER A 3 -3.99 7.42 5.07
N LEU A 4 -3.54 6.93 6.23
CA LEU A 4 -3.65 5.50 6.58
C LEU A 4 -5.10 5.00 6.45
N GLN A 5 -6.07 5.77 6.94
CA GLN A 5 -7.49 5.45 6.79
C GLN A 5 -7.90 5.34 5.31
N GLY A 6 -7.38 6.22 4.45
CA GLY A 6 -7.59 6.14 3.00
C GLY A 6 -7.05 4.84 2.40
N LEU A 7 -5.83 4.43 2.79
CA LEU A 7 -5.25 3.15 2.37
C LEU A 7 -6.04 1.95 2.89
N GLN A 8 -6.49 1.99 4.14
CA GLN A 8 -7.33 0.93 4.72
C GLN A 8 -8.68 0.81 4.02
N MET A 9 -9.29 1.93 3.59
CA MET A 9 -10.51 1.90 2.78
C MET A 9 -10.26 1.26 1.40
N LEU A 10 -9.14 1.58 0.75
CA LEU A 10 -8.75 0.95 -0.51
C LEU A 10 -8.50 -0.56 -0.34
N ALA A 11 -7.83 -0.97 0.73
CA ALA A 11 -7.63 -2.39 1.06
C ALA A 11 -8.95 -3.12 1.30
N THR A 12 -9.89 -2.49 1.99
CA THR A 12 -11.23 -3.04 2.21
C THR A 12 -12.01 -3.16 0.89
N GLU A 13 -11.95 -2.15 0.01
CA GLU A 13 -12.56 -2.19 -1.32
C GLU A 13 -11.96 -3.32 -2.17
N ALA A 14 -10.63 -3.44 -2.20
CA ALA A 14 -9.91 -4.49 -2.93
C ALA A 14 -10.30 -5.89 -2.43
N ARG A 15 -10.34 -6.09 -1.12
CA ARG A 15 -10.76 -7.35 -0.50
C ARG A 15 -12.20 -7.71 -0.89
N GLY A 16 -13.12 -6.76 -0.79
CA GLY A 16 -14.51 -6.98 -1.18
C GLY A 16 -14.70 -7.25 -2.68
N ILE A 17 -13.77 -6.82 -3.55
CA ILE A 17 -13.76 -7.23 -4.97
C ILE A 17 -13.35 -8.70 -5.09
N ILE A 18 -12.25 -9.10 -4.44
CA ILE A 18 -11.73 -10.47 -4.47
C ILE A 18 -12.73 -11.48 -3.91
N GLU A 19 -13.36 -11.19 -2.76
CA GLU A 19 -14.37 -12.07 -2.15
C GLU A 19 -15.54 -12.33 -3.10
N ARG A 20 -16.02 -11.28 -3.79
CA ARG A 20 -17.09 -11.42 -4.79
C ARG A 20 -16.65 -12.24 -6.00
N TRP A 21 -15.38 -12.17 -6.38
CA TRP A 21 -14.83 -12.99 -7.47
C TRP A 21 -14.71 -14.45 -7.10
N GLN A 22 -14.21 -14.75 -5.90
CA GLN A 22 -14.15 -16.12 -5.39
C GLN A 22 -15.56 -16.73 -5.34
N ALA A 23 -16.55 -15.99 -4.82
CA ALA A 23 -17.94 -16.46 -4.81
C ALA A 23 -18.50 -16.69 -6.23
N ALA A 24 -18.17 -15.83 -7.19
CA ALA A 24 -18.60 -16.00 -8.59
C ALA A 24 -17.93 -17.22 -9.25
N LEU A 25 -16.66 -17.47 -8.95
CA LEU A 25 -15.91 -18.64 -9.40
C LEU A 25 -16.48 -19.93 -8.83
N ASP A 26 -16.74 -19.98 -7.53
CA ASP A 26 -17.33 -21.15 -6.86
C ASP A 26 -18.71 -21.45 -7.45
N ALA A 27 -19.54 -20.42 -7.67
CA ALA A 27 -20.85 -20.56 -8.30
C ALA A 27 -20.75 -21.11 -9.74
N LEU A 28 -19.77 -20.63 -10.52
CA LEU A 28 -19.50 -21.13 -11.87
C LEU A 28 -19.04 -22.59 -11.85
N GLN A 29 -18.11 -22.95 -10.96
CA GLN A 29 -17.62 -24.33 -10.81
C GLN A 29 -18.76 -25.28 -10.43
N HIS A 30 -19.61 -24.89 -9.47
CA HIS A 30 -20.80 -25.67 -9.11
C HIS A 30 -21.77 -25.82 -10.27
N ALA A 31 -21.98 -24.76 -11.07
CA ALA A 31 -22.81 -24.84 -12.26
C ALA A 31 -22.24 -25.81 -13.30
N ILE A 32 -20.94 -25.73 -13.58
CA ILE A 32 -20.24 -26.64 -14.50
C ILE A 32 -20.38 -28.10 -14.02
N GLN A 33 -20.17 -28.37 -12.74
CA GLN A 33 -20.33 -29.71 -12.17
C GLN A 33 -21.76 -30.24 -12.31
N ARG A 34 -22.78 -29.38 -12.15
CA ARG A 34 -24.18 -29.76 -12.38
C ARG A 34 -24.44 -30.08 -13.85
N LEU A 35 -23.95 -29.24 -14.77
CA LEU A 35 -24.09 -29.46 -16.22
C LEU A 35 -23.45 -30.77 -16.65
N LYS A 36 -22.26 -31.09 -16.14
CA LYS A 36 -21.60 -32.38 -16.38
C LYS A 36 -22.43 -33.59 -15.96
N LYS A 37 -23.22 -33.48 -14.89
CA LYS A 37 -24.10 -34.56 -14.40
C LYS A 37 -25.38 -34.68 -15.24
N VAL A 38 -25.98 -33.56 -15.64
CA VAL A 38 -27.27 -33.53 -16.35
C VAL A 38 -27.10 -33.85 -17.84
N ASN A 39 -26.10 -33.25 -18.49
CA ASN A 39 -25.87 -33.31 -19.93
C ASN A 39 -24.77 -34.31 -20.33
N ALA A 40 -24.48 -35.31 -19.49
CA ALA A 40 -23.47 -36.34 -19.78
C ALA A 40 -23.70 -37.08 -21.11
N LYS A 41 -24.94 -37.10 -21.61
CA LYS A 41 -25.33 -37.73 -22.89
C LYS A 41 -25.21 -36.79 -24.10
N TYR A 42 -25.02 -35.49 -23.90
CA TYR A 42 -24.97 -34.46 -24.95
C TYR A 42 -23.77 -33.53 -24.72
N PRO A 43 -22.55 -33.98 -25.06
CA PRO A 43 -21.31 -33.27 -24.75
C PRO A 43 -21.23 -31.89 -25.44
N ASP A 44 -21.73 -31.77 -26.67
CA ASP A 44 -21.66 -30.51 -27.43
C ASP A 44 -22.52 -29.41 -26.77
N VAL A 45 -23.75 -29.74 -26.37
CA VAL A 45 -24.65 -28.82 -25.65
C VAL A 45 -24.07 -28.41 -24.30
N MET A 46 -23.44 -29.35 -23.60
CA MET A 46 -22.77 -29.06 -22.32
C MET A 46 -21.61 -28.07 -22.52
N LEU A 47 -20.78 -28.25 -23.53
CA LEU A 47 -19.64 -27.36 -23.81
C LEU A 47 -20.10 -25.94 -24.17
N GLU A 48 -21.17 -25.81 -24.96
CA GLU A 48 -21.76 -24.53 -25.32
C GLU A 48 -22.30 -23.78 -24.09
N GLU A 49 -23.06 -24.47 -23.22
CA GLU A 49 -23.58 -23.87 -21.98
C GLU A 49 -22.47 -23.47 -20.99
N ILE A 50 -21.39 -24.27 -20.91
CA ILE A 50 -20.21 -23.93 -20.10
C ILE A 50 -19.52 -22.68 -20.65
N ALA A 51 -19.35 -22.59 -21.98
CA ALA A 51 -18.75 -21.43 -22.63
C ALA A 51 -19.57 -20.16 -22.39
N GLU A 52 -20.90 -20.24 -22.50
CA GLU A 52 -21.80 -19.11 -22.26
C GLU A 52 -21.71 -18.62 -20.81
N ARG A 53 -21.70 -19.54 -19.83
CA ARG A 53 -21.57 -19.19 -18.40
C ARG A 53 -20.20 -18.58 -18.08
N ARG A 54 -19.12 -19.11 -18.67
CA ARG A 54 -17.77 -18.52 -18.55
C ARG A 54 -17.73 -17.11 -19.14
N HIS A 55 -18.34 -16.90 -20.31
CA HIS A 55 -18.40 -15.58 -20.94
C HIS A 55 -19.14 -14.55 -20.08
N LYS A 56 -20.30 -14.92 -19.52
CA LYS A 56 -21.06 -14.06 -18.59
C LYS A 56 -20.25 -13.72 -17.33
N ALA A 57 -19.55 -14.70 -16.76
CA ALA A 57 -18.69 -14.49 -15.59
C ALA A 57 -17.52 -13.54 -15.91
N LEU A 58 -16.85 -13.73 -17.04
CA LEU A 58 -15.75 -12.87 -17.49
C LEU A 58 -16.19 -11.41 -17.71
N ALA A 59 -17.39 -11.18 -18.25
CA ALA A 59 -17.91 -9.83 -18.44
C ALA A 59 -18.08 -9.09 -17.11
N VAL A 60 -18.61 -9.76 -16.09
CA VAL A 60 -18.78 -9.18 -14.74
C VAL A 60 -17.43 -8.93 -14.06
N ILE A 61 -16.46 -9.81 -14.30
CA ILE A 61 -15.14 -9.76 -13.67
C ILE A 61 -14.24 -8.72 -14.33
N GLY A 62 -14.27 -8.55 -15.66
CA GLY A 62 -13.37 -7.65 -16.39
C GLY A 62 -13.42 -6.18 -15.93
N ASP A 63 -14.61 -5.64 -15.65
CA ASP A 63 -14.73 -4.26 -15.15
C ASP A 63 -14.19 -4.10 -13.73
N LYS A 64 -14.36 -5.13 -12.90
CA LYS A 64 -13.81 -5.17 -11.55
C LYS A 64 -12.29 -5.36 -11.56
N GLU A 65 -11.73 -5.99 -12.59
CA GLU A 65 -10.29 -6.23 -12.74
C GLU A 65 -9.58 -4.92 -13.00
N ARG A 66 -10.14 -4.10 -13.90
CA ARG A 66 -9.65 -2.74 -14.14
C ARG A 66 -9.68 -1.91 -12.86
N ARG A 67 -10.77 -1.99 -12.10
CA ARG A 67 -10.90 -1.27 -10.83
C ARG A 67 -9.86 -1.71 -9.81
N LEU A 68 -9.64 -3.01 -9.65
CA LEU A 68 -8.64 -3.55 -8.73
C LEU A 68 -7.22 -3.11 -9.12
N LYS A 69 -6.87 -3.16 -10.41
CA LYS A 69 -5.59 -2.64 -10.93
C LYS A 69 -5.42 -1.14 -10.67
N GLN A 70 -6.47 -0.34 -10.84
CA GLN A 70 -6.42 1.08 -10.52
C GLN A 70 -6.18 1.33 -9.02
N ILE A 71 -6.88 0.59 -8.15
CA ILE A 71 -6.68 0.69 -6.70
C ILE A 71 -5.24 0.34 -6.33
N ALA A 72 -4.69 -0.73 -6.90
CA ALA A 72 -3.30 -1.13 -6.67
C ALA A 72 -2.31 -0.09 -7.17
N GLN A 73 -2.50 0.48 -8.36
CA GLN A 73 -1.63 1.53 -8.85
C GLN A 73 -1.66 2.76 -7.94
N ILE A 74 -2.85 3.18 -7.49
CA ILE A 74 -2.99 4.30 -6.54
C ILE A 74 -2.22 4.03 -5.25
N ALA A 75 -2.30 2.81 -4.72
CA ALA A 75 -1.60 2.39 -3.51
C ALA A 75 -0.07 2.36 -3.71
N LEU A 76 0.41 1.76 -4.79
CA LEU A 76 1.84 1.71 -5.14
C LEU A 76 2.42 3.12 -5.36
N ASP A 77 1.66 4.03 -5.98
CA ASP A 77 2.08 5.42 -6.12
C ASP A 77 2.23 6.13 -4.76
N GLN A 78 1.61 5.61 -3.68
CA GLN A 78 1.80 6.13 -2.33
C GLN A 78 3.08 5.63 -1.66
N GLU A 79 3.63 4.49 -2.08
CA GLU A 79 4.73 3.80 -1.40
C GLU A 79 5.93 4.72 -1.18
N LYS A 80 6.34 5.46 -2.22
CA LYS A 80 7.45 6.41 -2.14
C LYS A 80 7.31 7.45 -1.02
N TYR A 81 6.09 7.88 -0.70
CA TYR A 81 5.84 8.87 0.34
C TYR A 81 5.84 8.25 1.75
N TRP A 82 5.41 6.99 1.87
CA TRP A 82 5.43 6.25 3.13
C TRP A 82 6.80 5.63 3.41
N ALA A 83 7.60 5.39 2.38
CA ALA A 83 8.99 4.95 2.50
C ALA A 83 9.92 6.09 2.98
N ASP A 84 9.63 7.35 2.59
CA ASP A 84 10.45 8.52 2.96
C ASP A 84 10.16 8.98 4.40
N ALA A 85 11.07 8.60 5.31
CA ALA A 85 11.01 8.96 6.72
C ALA A 85 11.10 10.48 6.97
N ALA A 86 11.92 11.20 6.20
CA ALA A 86 12.07 12.64 6.33
C ALA A 86 10.79 13.37 5.91
N PHE A 87 10.14 12.90 4.84
CA PHE A 87 8.84 13.41 4.43
C PHE A 87 7.77 13.14 5.49
N LEU A 88 7.70 11.95 6.06
CA LEU A 88 6.73 11.63 7.12
C LEU A 88 6.93 12.50 8.37
N LEU A 89 8.17 12.67 8.83
CA LEU A 89 8.52 13.55 9.94
C LEU A 89 8.09 15.00 9.67
N SER A 90 8.27 15.48 8.44
CA SER A 90 7.87 16.85 8.08
C SER A 90 6.36 17.10 8.30
N ARG A 91 5.54 16.07 8.12
CA ARG A 91 4.07 16.15 8.22
C ARG A 91 3.55 15.89 9.63
N GLN A 92 4.34 15.29 10.50
CA GLN A 92 3.93 14.95 11.85
C GLN A 92 3.73 16.21 12.69
N ARG A 93 2.61 16.31 13.40
CA ARG A 93 2.42 17.34 14.43
C ARG A 93 3.01 16.84 15.75
N PHE A 94 3.78 17.70 16.41
CA PHE A 94 4.39 17.45 17.72
C PHE A 94 3.55 18.05 18.86
N ASP A 95 2.72 19.05 18.56
CA ASP A 95 1.76 19.65 19.50
C ASP A 95 0.42 20.00 18.79
N ASP A 96 -0.67 19.96 19.55
CA ASP A 96 -2.01 20.35 19.08
C ASP A 96 -2.15 21.87 18.96
N ASP A 97 -1.42 22.63 19.78
CA ASP A 97 -1.28 24.08 19.66
C ASP A 97 -0.28 24.42 18.56
N ILE A 98 -0.77 25.11 17.52
CA ILE A 98 0.01 25.49 16.33
C ILE A 98 1.21 26.35 16.72
N ALA A 99 1.07 27.23 17.72
CA ALA A 99 2.16 28.10 18.15
C ALA A 99 3.29 27.28 18.80
N LYS A 100 2.94 26.32 19.66
CA LYS A 100 3.91 25.43 20.31
C LYS A 100 4.56 24.47 19.32
N ASP A 101 3.79 23.89 18.40
CA ASP A 101 4.33 23.01 17.36
C ASP A 101 5.38 23.74 16.50
N SER A 102 5.08 24.99 16.13
CA SER A 102 6.01 25.83 15.36
C SER A 102 7.29 26.13 16.15
N LEU A 103 7.16 26.45 17.44
CA LEU A 103 8.32 26.66 18.33
C LEU A 103 9.16 25.39 18.45
N ILE A 104 8.53 24.23 18.69
CA ILE A 104 9.21 22.94 18.79
C ILE A 104 10.02 22.66 17.52
N ARG A 105 9.45 22.90 16.33
CA ARG A 105 10.14 22.66 15.05
C ARG A 105 11.33 23.57 14.79
N ALA A 106 11.35 24.77 15.35
CA ALA A 106 12.40 25.76 15.10
C ALA A 106 13.42 25.88 16.25
N CYS A 107 13.11 25.33 17.43
CA CYS A 107 13.78 25.62 18.69
C CYS A 107 15.31 25.54 18.61
N TRP A 108 15.85 24.44 18.08
CA TRP A 108 17.29 24.16 18.10
C TRP A 108 17.95 24.27 16.73
N LEU A 109 17.22 24.70 15.69
CA LEU A 109 17.70 24.65 14.32
C LEU A 109 18.98 25.47 14.13
N ALA A 110 19.01 26.71 14.63
CA ALA A 110 20.18 27.59 14.52
C ALA A 110 21.42 26.98 15.20
N GLU A 111 21.25 26.41 16.40
CA GLU A 111 22.35 25.79 17.15
C GLU A 111 22.88 24.55 16.43
N LEU A 112 22.00 23.66 15.96
CA LEU A 112 22.36 22.44 15.24
C LEU A 112 23.08 22.73 13.92
N THR A 113 22.79 23.85 13.26
CA THR A 113 23.44 24.22 11.99
C THR A 113 24.89 24.65 12.15
N VAL A 114 25.22 25.34 13.24
CA VAL A 114 26.58 25.86 13.52
C VAL A 114 27.44 24.85 14.28
N MET A 115 26.81 23.84 14.90
CA MET A 115 27.48 22.85 15.74
C MET A 115 28.58 22.05 15.01
N PRO A 116 29.70 21.68 15.65
CA PRO A 116 30.67 20.74 15.06
C PRO A 116 30.03 19.41 14.64
N ALA A 117 30.49 18.82 13.53
CA ALA A 117 29.89 17.61 12.97
C ALA A 117 29.90 16.41 13.93
N SER A 118 30.94 16.26 14.74
CA SER A 118 31.04 15.20 15.76
C SER A 118 29.95 15.30 16.82
N THR A 119 29.72 16.50 17.35
CA THR A 119 28.66 16.75 18.34
C THR A 119 27.27 16.59 17.72
N PHE A 120 27.09 17.07 16.49
CA PHE A 120 25.84 16.89 15.76
C PHE A 120 25.50 15.40 15.57
N ASN A 121 26.47 14.59 15.13
CA ASN A 121 26.27 13.15 14.96
C ASN A 121 25.92 12.44 16.27
N LEU A 122 26.54 12.84 17.39
CA LEU A 122 26.19 12.31 18.72
C LEU A 122 24.74 12.65 19.09
N ILE A 123 24.29 13.88 18.83
CA ILE A 123 22.90 14.27 19.07
C ILE A 123 21.93 13.46 18.21
N VAL A 124 22.27 13.25 16.93
CA VAL A 124 21.46 12.41 16.05
C VAL A 124 21.34 10.98 16.60
N GLN A 125 22.46 10.38 17.03
CA GLN A 125 22.46 9.04 17.61
C GLN A 125 21.60 8.97 18.88
N ASN A 126 21.79 9.89 19.83
CA ASN A 126 20.97 9.94 21.04
C ASN A 126 19.49 10.14 20.72
N ALA A 127 19.17 11.01 19.77
CA ALA A 127 17.79 11.25 19.36
C ALA A 127 17.16 10.04 18.66
N LEU A 128 17.94 9.23 17.94
CA LEU A 128 17.48 7.95 17.39
C LEU A 128 17.21 6.93 18.51
N GLU A 129 18.11 6.81 19.47
CA GLU A 129 17.96 5.91 20.63
C GLU A 129 16.73 6.27 21.48
N GLU A 130 16.52 7.55 21.73
CA GLU A 130 15.36 8.06 22.50
C GLU A 130 14.08 8.15 21.66
N SER A 131 14.14 7.89 20.35
CA SER A 131 13.03 8.10 19.42
C SER A 131 12.45 9.52 19.47
N ALA A 132 13.31 10.53 19.68
CA ALA A 132 12.96 11.94 19.80
C ALA A 132 12.66 12.58 18.42
N GLN A 133 11.50 12.26 17.85
CA GLN A 133 11.10 12.63 16.48
C GLN A 133 11.17 14.14 16.16
N ALA A 134 10.80 15.00 17.12
CA ALA A 134 10.86 16.45 16.94
C ALA A 134 12.30 16.97 16.78
N LEU A 135 13.25 16.38 17.53
CA LEU A 135 14.67 16.72 17.45
C LEU A 135 15.30 16.12 16.18
N LEU A 136 14.91 14.88 15.81
CA LEU A 136 15.35 14.26 14.56
C LEU A 136 14.94 15.07 13.34
N TRP A 137 13.71 15.60 13.31
CA TRP A 137 13.28 16.50 12.23
C TRP A 137 14.17 17.74 12.12
N GLN A 138 14.51 18.36 13.27
CA GLN A 138 15.43 19.50 13.30
C GLN A 138 16.83 19.12 12.82
N CYS A 139 17.32 17.93 13.18
CA CYS A 139 18.59 17.42 12.68
C CYS A 139 18.57 17.22 11.15
N VAL A 140 17.48 16.68 10.59
CA VAL A 140 17.30 16.55 9.14
C VAL A 140 17.37 17.91 8.44
N LEU A 141 16.67 18.91 8.97
CA LEU A 141 16.70 20.27 8.42
C LEU A 141 18.09 20.91 8.54
N ALA A 142 18.73 20.79 9.71
CA ALA A 142 20.07 21.31 9.94
C ALA A 142 21.09 20.66 8.99
N ASN A 143 21.03 19.34 8.80
CA ASN A 143 21.92 18.61 7.90
C ASN A 143 21.78 19.09 6.44
N ARG A 144 20.54 19.32 5.98
CA ARG A 144 20.27 19.89 4.65
C ARG A 144 20.81 21.30 4.46
N GLN A 145 20.83 22.12 5.51
CA GLN A 145 21.40 23.48 5.45
C GLN A 145 22.93 23.48 5.52
N ARG A 146 23.52 22.48 6.17
CA ARG A 146 24.96 22.36 6.39
C ARG A 146 25.72 21.82 5.18
N SER A 147 25.10 20.97 4.36
CA SER A 147 25.79 20.29 3.27
C SER A 147 25.16 20.58 1.90
N GLU A 148 25.99 21.02 0.95
CA GLU A 148 25.63 21.09 -0.49
C GLU A 148 25.47 19.69 -1.11
N LYS A 149 26.09 18.67 -0.51
CA LYS A 149 25.93 17.24 -0.84
C LYS A 149 25.44 16.55 0.43
N ALA A 150 24.16 16.67 0.71
CA ALA A 150 23.55 16.09 1.91
C ALA A 150 23.77 14.57 1.92
N ASP A 151 24.74 14.10 2.70
CA ASP A 151 24.74 12.72 3.15
C ASP A 151 23.42 12.55 3.91
N GLU A 152 22.52 11.76 3.35
CA GLU A 152 21.21 11.54 3.96
C GLU A 152 21.41 10.88 5.32
N LEU A 153 20.78 11.45 6.35
CA LEU A 153 20.74 10.81 7.65
C LEU A 153 20.05 9.47 7.50
N ASP A 154 20.68 8.40 8.00
CA ASP A 154 20.03 7.09 8.03
C ASP A 154 18.90 7.12 9.05
N LEU A 155 17.68 7.23 8.54
CA LEU A 155 16.43 7.20 9.31
C LEU A 155 15.71 5.85 9.16
N ALA A 156 16.37 4.81 8.64
CA ALA A 156 15.74 3.51 8.41
C ALA A 156 15.25 2.88 9.72
N VAL A 157 15.99 3.09 10.82
CA VAL A 157 15.70 2.55 12.16
C VAL A 157 14.57 3.30 12.87
N LEU A 158 14.16 4.47 12.37
CA LEU A 158 13.17 5.29 13.04
C LEU A 158 11.77 4.69 12.95
N MET A 159 11.18 4.43 14.12
CA MET A 159 9.79 4.04 14.26
C MET A 159 8.90 5.29 14.13
N ILE A 160 8.35 5.49 12.94
CA ILE A 160 7.36 6.54 12.66
C ILE A 160 5.96 5.94 12.81
N PRO A 161 5.04 6.59 13.54
CA PRO A 161 3.67 6.11 13.69
C PRO A 161 3.01 5.84 12.34
N GLN A 162 2.26 4.74 12.24
CA GLN A 162 1.48 4.36 11.06
C GLN A 162 2.29 4.03 9.78
N ARG A 163 3.62 4.20 9.77
CA ARG A 163 4.46 3.92 8.60
C ARG A 163 4.41 2.45 8.20
N ALA A 164 4.69 1.56 9.15
CA ALA A 164 4.67 0.12 8.92
C ALA A 164 3.28 -0.35 8.45
N GLU A 165 2.23 0.06 9.17
CA GLU A 165 0.84 -0.28 8.82
C GLU A 165 0.43 0.22 7.42
N ALA A 166 0.90 1.41 7.02
CA ALA A 166 0.61 1.94 5.69
C ALA A 166 1.33 1.15 4.58
N LEU A 167 2.61 0.81 4.79
CA LEU A 167 3.38 0.00 3.85
C LEU A 167 2.81 -1.43 3.75
N ASP A 168 2.42 -2.03 4.86
CA ASP A 168 1.75 -3.33 4.89
C ASP A 168 0.41 -3.29 4.15
N ALA A 169 -0.38 -2.22 4.32
CA ALA A 169 -1.62 -2.02 3.59
C ALA A 169 -1.38 -1.90 2.07
N ILE A 170 -0.34 -1.17 1.65
CA ILE A 170 0.05 -1.06 0.23
C ILE A 170 0.45 -2.42 -0.32
N ALA A 171 1.31 -3.16 0.39
CA ALA A 171 1.73 -4.51 0.00
C ALA A 171 0.53 -5.47 -0.10
N GLN A 172 -0.40 -5.41 0.86
CA GLN A 172 -1.62 -6.20 0.84
C GLN A 172 -2.49 -5.89 -0.40
N ILE A 173 -2.66 -4.62 -0.75
CA ILE A 173 -3.40 -4.22 -1.95
C ILE A 173 -2.71 -4.75 -3.21
N GLY A 174 -1.38 -4.67 -3.28
CA GLY A 174 -0.59 -5.22 -4.38
C GLY A 174 -0.83 -6.72 -4.56
N GLY A 175 -0.70 -7.50 -3.48
CA GLY A 175 -0.96 -8.95 -3.51
C GLY A 175 -2.40 -9.31 -3.86
N LEU A 176 -3.40 -8.52 -3.43
CA LEU A 176 -4.79 -8.71 -3.84
C LEU A 176 -4.99 -8.48 -5.34
N ALA A 177 -4.29 -7.52 -5.94
CA ALA A 177 -4.38 -7.28 -7.37
C ALA A 177 -3.73 -8.39 -8.20
N GLU A 178 -2.59 -8.94 -7.74
CA GLU A 178 -1.95 -10.10 -8.36
C GLU A 178 -2.85 -11.33 -8.31
N LEU A 179 -3.39 -11.68 -7.13
CA LEU A 179 -4.36 -12.75 -6.97
C LEU A 179 -5.57 -12.55 -7.88
N GLY A 180 -6.02 -11.30 -8.00
CA GLY A 180 -7.09 -10.95 -8.91
C GLY A 180 -6.76 -11.26 -10.38
N THR A 181 -5.56 -10.92 -10.83
CA THR A 181 -5.12 -11.25 -12.19
C THR A 181 -5.00 -12.75 -12.43
N GLU A 182 -4.55 -13.51 -11.44
CA GLU A 182 -4.50 -14.97 -11.51
C GLU A 182 -5.89 -15.59 -11.64
N LEU A 183 -6.86 -15.15 -10.83
CA LEU A 183 -8.26 -15.59 -10.92
C LEU A 183 -8.87 -15.31 -12.30
N CYS A 184 -8.58 -14.13 -12.87
CA CYS A 184 -9.00 -13.80 -14.22
C CYS A 184 -8.35 -14.70 -15.27
N ALA A 185 -7.06 -15.04 -15.10
CA ALA A 185 -6.35 -15.96 -15.98
C ALA A 185 -6.95 -17.37 -15.94
N GLN A 186 -7.28 -17.89 -14.75
CA GLN A 186 -7.94 -19.20 -14.57
C GLN A 186 -9.28 -19.28 -15.31
N LEU A 187 -10.05 -18.19 -15.37
CA LEU A 187 -11.31 -18.16 -16.13
C LEU A 187 -11.14 -18.14 -17.64
N ARG A 188 -10.06 -17.51 -18.11
CA ARG A 188 -9.74 -17.45 -19.55
C ARG A 188 -9.13 -18.76 -20.04
N ASP A 189 -8.47 -19.50 -19.15
CA ASP A 189 -7.89 -20.78 -19.49
C ASP A 189 -8.99 -21.83 -19.73
N THR A 190 -9.30 -22.04 -21.01
CA THR A 190 -10.31 -22.98 -21.49
C THR A 190 -9.92 -24.44 -21.26
N SER A 191 -8.68 -24.71 -20.85
CA SER A 191 -8.14 -26.05 -20.61
C SER A 191 -8.63 -26.72 -19.32
N LEU A 192 -9.32 -25.98 -18.44
CA LEU A 192 -9.98 -26.59 -17.28
C LEU A 192 -11.10 -27.53 -17.76
N PRO A 193 -10.95 -28.86 -17.54
CA PRO A 193 -11.86 -29.89 -18.05
C PRO A 193 -13.26 -29.75 -17.47
#